data_AF-A0A0R0LVE0-F1
#
_entry.id   AF-A0A0R0LVE0-F1
#
_cell.length_a   1.000
_cell.length_b   1.000
_cell.length_c   1.000
_cell.angle_alpha   90.00
_cell.angle_beta   90.00
_cell.angle_gamma   90.00
#
_symmetry.space_group_name_H-M   'P 1'
#
loop_
_entity.id
_entity.type
_entity.pdbx_description
1 polymer ?
#
loop_
_entity_poly.entity_id
_entity_poly.type
_entity_poly.pdbx_seq_one_letter_code
_entity_poly.pdbx_strand_id
1 'polypeptide(L)' 'MIGKKEVKLNNLSYMALFDTGSAFNLITQQAVLQIPFIKIEPLDKPVFITLLDGRSLVAKFKCILIVTF' A
#
# COMPACT_ATOMS: atom_id res chain seq x y z
N MET A 1 8.76 -12.65 -9.79
CA MET A 1 7.84 -13.67 -9.23
C MET A 1 7.01 -12.96 -8.16
N ILE A 2 5.68 -12.90 -8.30
CA ILE A 2 4.83 -12.24 -7.29
C ILE A 2 4.51 -13.28 -6.22
N GLY A 3 5.14 -13.15 -5.05
CA GLY A 3 4.82 -13.98 -3.89
C GLY A 3 3.55 -13.45 -3.21
N LYS A 4 2.58 -14.32 -2.95
CA LYS A 4 1.43 -13.98 -2.09
C LYS A 4 1.72 -14.45 -0.68
N LYS A 5 1.58 -13.59 0.31
CA LYS A 5 1.71 -13.98 1.72
C LYS A 5 0.71 -13.18 2.56
N GLU A 6 0.16 -13.83 3.57
CA GLU A 6 -0.61 -13.13 4.61
C GLU A 6 0.33 -12.30 5.47
N VAL A 7 -0.04 -11.04 5.68
CA VAL A 7 0.67 -10.10 6.56
C VAL A 7 -0.34 -9.47 7.51
N LYS A 8 0.12 -9.10 8.70
CA LYS A 8 -0.69 -8.32 9.64
C LYS A 8 -0.31 -6.86 9.56
N LEU A 9 -1.26 -6.02 9.17
CA LEU A 9 -1.15 -4.57 9.17
C LEU A 9 -1.98 -4.03 10.33
N ASN A 10 -1.33 -3.41 11.31
CA ASN A 10 -1.98 -2.91 12.53
C ASN A 10 -2.88 -3.98 13.19
N ASN A 11 -2.36 -5.21 13.31
CA ASN A 11 -3.04 -6.39 13.87
C ASN A 11 -4.21 -6.98 13.05
N LEU A 12 -4.48 -6.48 11.85
CA LEU A 12 -5.48 -7.03 10.93
C LEU A 12 -4.80 -7.82 9.80
N SER A 13 -5.33 -9.00 9.46
CA SER A 13 -4.77 -9.86 8.41
C SER A 13 -5.15 -9.37 7.00
N TYR A 14 -4.16 -9.28 6.12
CA TYR A 14 -4.32 -8.93 4.71
C TYR A 14 -3.47 -9.84 3.83
N MET A 15 -3.92 -10.07 2.60
CA MET A 15 -3.08 -10.67 1.57
C MET A 15 -2.20 -9.60 0.92
N ALA A 16 -0.88 -9.74 1.08
CA ALA A 16 0.09 -8.89 0.41
C ALA A 16 0.67 -9.60 -0.83
N LEU A 17 1.00 -8.78 -1.83
CA LEU A 17 1.76 -9.16 -3.01
C LEU A 17 3.18 -8.62 -2.86
N PHE A 18 4.16 -9.51 -2.80
CA PHE A 18 5.57 -9.12 -2.77
C PHE A 18 6.04 -8.92 -4.20
N ASP A 19 6.32 -7.66 -4.52
CA ASP A 19 6.80 -7.22 -5.83
C ASP A 19 8.10 -6.43 -5.66
N THR A 20 9.23 -7.08 -5.95
CA THR A 20 10.57 -6.48 -5.86
C THR A 20 10.81 -5.43 -6.95
N GLY A 21 9.96 -5.35 -7.98
CA GLY A 21 10.02 -4.30 -9.01
C GLY A 21 9.34 -3.00 -8.59
N SER A 22 8.57 -3.01 -7.50
CA SER A 22 7.92 -1.81 -6.99
C SER A 22 8.87 -0.96 -6.16
N ALA A 23 8.95 0.34 -6.47
CA ALA A 23 9.73 1.31 -5.70
C ALA A 23 9.06 1.67 -4.35
N PHE A 24 7.78 1.38 -4.19
CA PHE A 24 7.00 1.76 -3.02
C PHE A 24 6.14 0.60 -2.51
N ASN A 25 5.90 0.58 -1.20
CA ASN A 25 4.80 -0.19 -0.63
C ASN A 25 3.48 0.50 -0.95
N LEU A 26 2.57 -0.22 -1.59
CA LEU A 26 1.26 0.30 -1.97
C LEU A 26 0.18 -0.42 -1.18
N ILE A 27 -0.79 0.35 -0.71
CA ILE A 27 -2.00 -0.16 -0.06
C ILE A 27 -3.22 0.50 -0.71
N THR A 28 -4.27 -0.28 -0.94
CA THR A 28 -5.51 0.25 -1.51
C THR A 28 -6.23 1.12 -0.49
N GLN A 29 -6.93 2.15 -0.96
CA GLN A 29 -7.75 2.98 -0.08
C GLN A 29 -8.79 2.15 0.69
N GLN A 30 -9.38 1.14 0.05
CA GLN A 30 -10.33 0.23 0.69
C GLN A 30 -9.71 -0.49 1.90
N ALA A 31 -8.48 -1.00 1.78
CA ALA A 31 -7.81 -1.68 2.89
C ALA A 31 -7.47 -0.70 4.03
N VAL A 32 -7.00 0.51 3.70
CA VAL A 32 -6.70 1.55 4.70
C VAL A 32 -7.95 1.90 5.50
N LEU A 33 -9.11 2.06 4.86
CA LEU A 33 -10.37 2.41 5.53
C LEU A 33 -10.87 1.34 6.51
N GLN A 34 -10.36 0.10 6.44
CA GLN A 34 -10.67 -0.96 7.41
C GLN A 34 -9.78 -0.90 8.65
N ILE A 35 -8.72 -0.09 8.66
CA ILE A 35 -7.78 0.01 9.78
C ILE A 35 -8.29 1.09 10.76
N PRO A 36 -8.68 0.72 11.99
CA PRO A 36 -9.17 1.69 12.97
C PRO A 36 -8.10 2.72 13.33
N PHE A 37 -8.52 3.99 13.46
CA PHE A 37 -7.68 5.10 13.92
C PHE A 37 -6.41 5.35 13.10
N ILE A 38 -6.34 4.86 11.85
CA ILE A 38 -5.20 5.10 10.97
C ILE A 38 -5.12 6.59 10.62
N LYS A 39 -3.94 7.18 10.80
CA LYS A 39 -3.68 8.55 10.35
C LYS A 39 -3.29 8.53 8.88
N ILE A 40 -4.09 9.22 8.07
CA ILE A 40 -3.82 9.43 6.64
C ILE A 40 -3.44 10.90 6.46
N GLU A 41 -2.31 11.14 5.82
CA GLU A 41 -1.78 12.48 5.57
C GLU A 41 -1.59 12.70 4.07
N PRO A 42 -1.74 13.93 3.56
CA PRO A 42 -1.36 14.23 2.19
C PRO A 42 0.15 14.03 1.98
N LEU A 43 0.53 13.64 0.78
CA LEU A 43 1.91 13.71 0.32
C LEU A 43 2.26 15.15 -0.05
N ASP A 44 3.52 15.56 0.16
CA ASP A 44 4.00 16.90 -0.22
C ASP A 44 3.85 17.16 -1.72
N LYS A 45 3.99 16.10 -2.53
CA LYS A 45 3.72 16.07 -3.96
C LYS A 45 3.06 14.73 -4.33
N PRO A 46 2.12 14.71 -5.30
CA PRO A 46 1.58 13.46 -5.81
C PRO A 46 2.69 12.55 -6.37
N VAL A 47 2.56 11.25 -6.15
CA VAL A 47 3.45 10.23 -6.73
C VAL A 47 2.72 9.54 -7.87
N PHE A 48 3.32 9.57 -9.06
CA PHE A 48 2.83 8.88 -10.25
C PHE A 48 3.45 7.48 -10.31
N ILE A 49 2.61 6.46 -10.38
CA ILE A 49 3.02 5.06 -10.38
C ILE A 49 2.61 4.47 -11.71
N THR A 50 3.59 4.16 -12.56
CA THR A 50 3.37 3.49 -13.84
C THR A 50 3.21 1.99 -13.62
N LEU A 51 2.10 1.45 -14.11
CA LEU A 51 1.80 0.02 -14.09
C LEU A 51 2.43 -0.68 -15.30
N LEU A 52 2.53 -2.02 -15.22
CA LEU A 52 3.09 -2.85 -16.29
C LEU A 52 2.33 -2.74 -17.62
N ASP A 53 1.05 -2.39 -17.57
CA ASP A 53 0.20 -2.17 -18.75
C ASP A 53 0.28 -0.73 -19.31
N GLY A 54 1.21 0.08 -18.78
CA GLY A 54 1.42 1.46 -19.21
C GLY A 54 0.45 2.48 -18.62
N ARG A 55 -0.56 2.06 -17.85
CA ARG A 55 -1.44 2.99 -17.12
C ARG A 55 -0.69 3.64 -15.95
N SER A 56 -1.14 4.82 -15.53
CA SER A 56 -0.59 5.51 -14.37
C SER A 56 -1.62 5.64 -13.25
N LEU A 57 -1.22 5.28 -12.04
CA LEU A 57 -1.95 5.60 -10.81
C LEU A 57 -1.34 6.85 -10.16
N VAL A 58 -2.17 7.61 -9.43
CA VAL A 58 -1.70 8.78 -8.69
C VAL A 58 -1.96 8.56 -7.20
N ALA A 59 -0.89 8.41 -6.43
CA ALA A 59 -0.95 8.41 -4.98
C ALA A 59 -0.85 9.85 -4.46
N LYS A 60 -1.83 10.25 -3.63
CA LYS A 60 -1.91 11.59 -3.04
C LYS A 60 -1.74 11.61 -1.52
N PHE A 61 -1.80 10.42 -0.90
CA PHE A 61 -1.83 10.27 0.54
C PHE A 61 -0.82 9.22 0.99
N LYS A 62 -0.36 9.36 2.23
CA LYS A 62 0.50 8.41 2.94
C LYS A 62 -0.13 8.07 4.29
N CYS A 63 0.22 6.91 4.81
CA CYS A 63 -0.07 6.49 6.18
C CYS A 63 1.12 5.69 6.72
N ILE A 64 1.18 5.54 8.04
CA ILE A 64 2.19 4.73 8.72
C ILE A 64 1.52 3.44 9.19
N LEU A 65 2.07 2.31 8.77
CA LEU A 65 1.56 0.98 9.09
C LEU A 65 2.58 0.22 9.94
N ILE A 66 2.08 -0.53 10.92
CA ILE A 66 2.88 -1.50 11.67
C ILE A 66 2.69 -2.85 10.99
N VAL A 67 3.78 -3.41 10.46
CA VAL A 67 3.77 -4.68 9.72
C VAL A 67 4.33 -5.80 10.60
N THR A 68 3.62 -6.92 10.65
CA THR A 68 4.08 -8.18 11.28
C THR A 68 3.89 -9.34 10.30
N PHE A 69 4.84 -10.30 10.30
CA PHE A 69 5.01 -11.35 9.29
C PHE A 69 4.82 -12.76 9.82
#